data_AF-A0A2E3BD93-F1
#
_entry.id   AF-A0A2E3BD93-F1
#
_cell.length_a   1.000
_cell.length_b   1.000
_cell.length_c   1.000
_cell.angle_alpha   90.00
_cell.angle_beta   90.00
_cell.angle_gamma   90.00
#
_symmetry.space_group_name_H-M   'P 1'
#
loop_
_entity.id
_entity.type
_entity.pdbx_description
1 polymer ?
#
loop_
_entity_poly.entity_id
_entity_poly.type
_entity_poly.pdbx_seq_one_letter_code
_entity_poly.pdbx_strand_id
1 'polypeptide(L)'
;MNDSEVSAEIKSLIHGRDVALVGNSRKVLGKAFDVDDHDVVIRINGAWDLPKELQDSVGNRIDLLCISGHKKEIDSIVDAVPMIMWMSPKNRDVISENTKKSMHFYPLDSWQNLFTKIGARPSTGCMVVDMVRDIIGDGHLTLYGFDFFEGDSWHTRYSWKKRLKMLFGQEIYTNPHDGKKEAEYIKAALPASQLTIVKP
;
A
#
# COMPACT_ATOMS: atom_id res chain seq x y z
N MET A 1 6.65 -19.97 -9.06
CA MET A 1 5.81 -18.91 -9.67
C MET A 1 6.73 -18.01 -10.48
N ASN A 2 6.25 -17.48 -11.60
CA ASN A 2 7.03 -16.55 -12.41
C ASN A 2 6.95 -15.16 -11.76
N ASP A 3 7.86 -14.85 -10.84
CA ASP A 3 7.91 -13.56 -10.12
C ASP A 3 8.53 -12.43 -10.99
N SER A 4 8.56 -12.60 -12.31
CA SER A 4 9.17 -11.64 -13.25
C SER A 4 8.19 -10.57 -13.76
N GLU A 5 6.89 -10.81 -13.65
CA GLU A 5 5.87 -9.85 -14.10
C GLU A 5 4.62 -9.86 -13.22
N VAL A 6 3.87 -8.76 -13.28
CA VAL A 6 2.55 -8.67 -12.64
C VAL A 6 1.61 -9.67 -13.30
N SER A 7 0.82 -10.40 -12.49
CA SER A 7 -0.09 -11.43 -13.00
C SER A 7 -1.14 -10.85 -13.95
N ALA A 8 -1.62 -11.67 -14.89
CA ALA A 8 -2.66 -11.27 -15.83
C ALA A 8 -3.97 -10.86 -15.12
N GLU A 9 -4.29 -11.49 -14.00
CA GLU A 9 -5.46 -11.16 -13.18
C GLU A 9 -5.37 -9.75 -12.60
N ILE A 10 -4.21 -9.36 -12.04
CA ILE A 10 -3.98 -8.02 -11.50
C ILE A 10 -3.98 -6.98 -12.63
N LYS A 11 -3.35 -7.29 -13.77
CA LYS A 11 -3.39 -6.43 -14.96
C LYS A 11 -4.83 -6.20 -15.43
N SER A 12 -5.63 -7.27 -15.53
CA SER A 12 -7.04 -7.18 -15.93
C SER A 12 -7.91 -6.42 -14.93
N LEU A 13 -7.58 -6.50 -13.64
CA LEU A 13 -8.27 -5.74 -12.60
C LEU A 13 -8.05 -4.23 -12.77
N ILE A 14 -6.82 -3.80 -13.11
CA ILE A 14 -6.40 -2.39 -13.04
C ILE A 14 -6.44 -1.66 -14.40
N HIS A 15 -6.17 -2.35 -15.51
CA HIS A 15 -5.97 -1.71 -16.81
C HIS A 15 -7.22 -0.94 -17.27
N GLY A 16 -7.06 0.35 -17.55
CA GLY A 16 -8.10 1.26 -18.04
C GLY A 16 -9.17 1.62 -16.99
N ARG A 17 -8.93 1.35 -15.70
CA ARG A 17 -9.89 1.60 -14.62
C ARG A 17 -9.63 2.91 -13.89
N ASP A 18 -10.67 3.42 -13.24
CA ASP A 18 -10.53 4.40 -12.18
C ASP A 18 -10.21 3.71 -10.84
N VAL A 19 -9.01 3.94 -10.33
CA VAL A 19 -8.41 3.19 -9.23
C VAL A 19 -8.22 4.10 -8.01
N ALA A 20 -8.81 3.73 -6.88
CA ALA A 20 -8.47 4.28 -5.58
C ALA A 20 -7.35 3.49 -4.91
N LEU A 21 -6.32 4.17 -4.42
CA LEU A 21 -5.32 3.61 -3.51
C LEU A 21 -5.41 4.29 -2.16
N VAL A 22 -5.74 3.51 -1.13
CA VAL A 22 -5.89 3.98 0.25
C VAL A 22 -4.62 3.70 1.05
N GLY A 23 -3.93 4.77 1.42
CA GLY A 23 -2.76 4.78 2.30
C GLY A 23 -3.11 4.63 3.78
N ASN A 24 -2.09 4.73 4.64
CA ASN A 24 -2.23 4.47 6.08
C ASN A 24 -2.30 5.73 6.96
N SER A 25 -2.30 6.94 6.39
CA SER A 25 -2.29 8.17 7.20
C SER A 25 -3.56 8.31 8.04
N ARG A 26 -3.40 8.69 9.31
CA ARG A 26 -4.53 9.01 10.21
C ARG A 26 -5.24 10.32 9.87
N LYS A 27 -4.64 11.16 9.02
CA LYS A 27 -5.18 12.48 8.70
C LYS A 27 -6.55 12.40 8.00
N VAL A 28 -6.87 11.24 7.39
CA VAL A 28 -8.17 10.95 6.78
C VAL A 28 -9.33 10.91 7.77
N LEU A 29 -9.07 10.72 9.07
CA LEU A 29 -10.12 10.59 10.08
C LEU A 29 -11.00 11.84 10.16
N GLY A 30 -12.32 11.63 10.16
CA GLY A 30 -13.30 12.70 10.29
C GLY A 30 -13.56 13.46 9.00
N LYS A 31 -13.07 12.95 7.87
CA LYS A 31 -13.37 13.43 6.52
C LYS A 31 -14.21 12.39 5.79
N ALA A 32 -14.95 12.80 4.77
CA ALA A 32 -15.66 11.89 3.89
C ALA A 32 -14.98 11.87 2.52
N PHE A 33 -14.59 10.70 2.06
CA PHE A 33 -14.00 10.48 0.75
C PHE A 33 -14.81 9.43 -0.01
N ASP A 34 -15.02 9.67 -1.30
CA ASP A 34 -15.79 8.80 -2.19
C ASP A 34 -14.93 7.62 -2.70
N VAL A 35 -14.23 6.94 -1.80
CA VAL A 35 -13.29 5.86 -2.13
C VAL A 35 -13.99 4.68 -2.81
N ASP A 36 -15.17 4.32 -2.32
CA ASP A 36 -15.87 3.11 -2.77
C ASP A 36 -16.56 3.31 -4.15
N ASP A 37 -16.62 4.56 -4.64
CA ASP A 37 -17.20 4.94 -5.95
C ASP A 37 -16.26 4.65 -7.13
N HIS A 38 -14.97 4.41 -6.87
CA HIS A 38 -14.00 4.05 -7.90
C HIS A 38 -14.26 2.62 -8.44
N ASP A 39 -13.81 2.34 -9.67
CA ASP A 39 -13.94 1.00 -10.26
C ASP A 39 -13.20 -0.06 -9.44
N VAL A 40 -12.03 0.30 -8.89
CA VAL A 40 -11.13 -0.59 -8.14
C VAL A 40 -10.60 0.11 -6.88
N VAL A 41 -10.72 -0.53 -5.74
CA VAL A 41 -10.16 -0.07 -4.45
C VAL A 41 -9.01 -0.97 -4.01
N ILE A 42 -7.80 -0.40 -4.04
CA ILE A 42 -6.58 -1.02 -3.54
C ILE A 42 -6.31 -0.53 -2.11
N ARG A 43 -6.15 -1.47 -1.16
CA ARG A 43 -5.77 -1.17 0.22
C ARG A 43 -4.39 -1.72 0.55
N ILE A 44 -3.71 -1.15 1.55
CA ILE A 44 -2.37 -1.59 1.93
C ILE A 44 -2.26 -2.11 3.37
N ASN A 45 -1.45 -3.14 3.56
CA ASN A 45 -1.07 -3.71 4.85
C ASN A 45 -2.28 -4.08 5.74
N GLY A 46 -2.39 -3.51 6.94
CA GLY A 46 -3.44 -3.85 7.90
C GLY A 46 -4.84 -3.36 7.50
N ALA A 47 -4.99 -2.64 6.38
CA ALA A 47 -6.24 -1.99 6.00
C ALA A 47 -7.33 -2.96 5.49
N TRP A 48 -7.15 -4.26 5.70
CA TRP A 48 -8.18 -5.28 5.54
C TRP A 48 -9.15 -5.35 6.73
N ASP A 49 -8.71 -4.90 7.91
CA ASP A 49 -9.49 -4.84 9.15
C ASP A 49 -9.44 -3.43 9.73
N LEU A 50 -10.09 -2.49 9.04
CA LEU A 50 -10.13 -1.09 9.45
C LEU A 50 -11.13 -0.87 10.59
N PRO A 51 -10.76 -0.11 11.64
CA PRO A 51 -11.73 0.44 12.59
C PRO A 51 -12.88 1.18 11.91
N LYS A 52 -14.09 1.13 12.50
CA LYS A 52 -15.31 1.74 11.94
C LYS A 52 -15.12 3.21 11.57
N GLU A 53 -14.45 4.00 12.42
CA GLU A 53 -14.18 5.43 12.19
C GLU A 53 -13.36 5.69 10.90
N LEU A 54 -12.45 4.77 10.56
CA LEU A 54 -11.71 4.85 9.29
C LEU A 54 -12.58 4.39 8.13
N GLN A 55 -13.39 3.35 8.31
CA GLN A 55 -14.36 2.94 7.28
C GLN A 55 -15.35 4.06 6.95
N ASP A 56 -15.78 4.83 7.94
CA ASP A 56 -16.64 6.01 7.76
C ASP A 56 -15.96 7.11 6.94
N SER A 57 -14.62 7.14 6.95
CA SER A 57 -13.86 8.16 6.25
C SER A 57 -13.46 7.75 4.83
N VAL A 58 -12.98 6.51 4.66
CA VAL A 58 -12.35 6.01 3.42
C VAL A 58 -13.02 4.75 2.88
N GLY A 59 -14.29 4.54 3.23
CA GLY A 59 -15.06 3.38 2.79
C GLY A 59 -14.57 2.04 3.34
N ASN A 60 -15.22 0.96 2.91
CA ASN A 60 -14.89 -0.41 3.34
C ASN A 60 -14.58 -1.37 2.18
N ARG A 61 -14.73 -0.94 0.92
CA ARG A 61 -14.49 -1.80 -0.24
C ARG A 61 -13.01 -2.16 -0.36
N ILE A 62 -12.74 -3.41 -0.74
CA ILE A 62 -11.39 -3.92 -1.05
C ILE A 62 -11.52 -4.83 -2.25
N ASP A 63 -10.93 -4.44 -3.38
CA ASP A 63 -10.81 -5.31 -4.54
C ASP A 63 -9.41 -5.95 -4.60
N LEU A 64 -8.39 -5.26 -4.10
CA LEU A 64 -7.02 -5.78 -3.97
C LEU A 64 -6.36 -5.31 -2.67
N LEU A 65 -5.84 -6.25 -1.89
CA LEU A 65 -5.00 -5.97 -0.73
C LEU A 65 -3.51 -6.12 -1.07
N CYS A 66 -2.73 -5.06 -0.97
CA CYS A 66 -1.28 -5.08 -1.16
C CYS A 66 -0.55 -5.07 0.19
N ILE A 67 0.22 -6.11 0.49
CA ILE A 67 0.78 -6.34 1.84
C ILE A 67 2.28 -6.59 1.85
N SER A 68 2.98 -6.12 2.89
CA SER A 68 4.42 -6.36 3.12
C SER A 68 4.74 -6.86 4.54
N GLY A 69 3.71 -7.24 5.29
CA GLY A 69 3.76 -7.64 6.70
C GLY A 69 2.72 -8.72 7.03
N HIS A 70 2.44 -8.93 8.31
CA HIS A 70 1.40 -9.88 8.77
C HIS A 70 1.58 -11.34 8.31
N LYS A 71 2.83 -11.81 8.21
CA LYS A 71 3.11 -13.19 7.77
C LYS A 71 2.51 -14.29 8.66
N LYS A 72 2.12 -13.97 9.89
CA LYS A 72 1.48 -14.95 10.80
C LYS A 72 -0.01 -15.04 10.55
N GLU A 73 -0.60 -13.93 10.12
CA GLU A 73 -2.03 -13.78 9.85
C GLU A 73 -2.34 -14.01 8.36
N ILE A 74 -1.32 -14.16 7.51
CA ILE A 74 -1.48 -14.17 6.05
C ILE A 74 -2.45 -15.25 5.58
N ASP A 75 -2.45 -16.42 6.21
CA ASP A 75 -3.37 -17.52 5.89
C ASP A 75 -4.83 -17.13 6.16
N SER A 76 -5.11 -16.36 7.22
CA SER A 76 -6.45 -15.85 7.49
C SER A 76 -6.83 -14.68 6.58
N ILE A 77 -5.84 -13.86 6.20
CA ILE A 77 -6.08 -12.70 5.34
C ILE A 77 -6.44 -13.18 3.92
N VAL A 78 -5.75 -14.19 3.37
CA VAL A 78 -6.07 -14.69 2.02
C VAL A 78 -7.51 -15.21 1.89
N ASP A 79 -8.10 -15.70 2.99
CA ASP A 79 -9.50 -16.14 3.03
C ASP A 79 -10.49 -14.97 3.23
N ALA A 80 -10.01 -13.82 3.72
CA ALA A 80 -10.84 -12.69 4.10
C ALA A 80 -10.99 -11.60 3.02
N VAL A 81 -10.13 -11.60 2.01
CA VAL A 81 -10.11 -10.58 0.93
C VAL A 81 -10.20 -11.24 -0.45
N PRO A 82 -10.80 -10.58 -1.45
CA PRO A 82 -11.02 -11.20 -2.76
C PRO A 82 -9.72 -11.45 -3.53
N MET A 83 -8.75 -10.55 -3.39
CA MET A 83 -7.44 -10.66 -4.03
C MET A 83 -6.38 -10.02 -3.16
N ILE A 84 -5.19 -10.63 -3.14
CA ILE A 84 -4.07 -10.17 -2.32
C ILE A 84 -2.76 -10.28 -3.09
N MET A 85 -1.92 -9.27 -2.94
CA MET A 85 -0.57 -9.25 -3.48
C MET A 85 0.46 -9.00 -2.39
N TRP A 86 1.42 -9.92 -2.27
CA TRP A 86 2.59 -9.74 -1.44
C TRP A 86 3.63 -8.87 -2.15
N MET A 87 3.89 -7.68 -1.61
CA MET A 87 4.72 -6.68 -2.28
C MET A 87 6.21 -6.87 -2.00
N SER A 88 6.60 -7.16 -0.75
CA SER A 88 8.03 -7.14 -0.39
C SER A 88 8.78 -8.42 -0.80
N PRO A 89 10.09 -8.36 -1.11
CA PRO A 89 10.90 -9.57 -1.31
C PRO A 89 11.03 -10.41 -0.03
N LYS A 90 11.00 -9.76 1.12
CA LYS A 90 11.22 -10.41 2.43
C LYS A 90 10.05 -11.33 2.78
N ASN A 91 10.38 -12.43 3.46
CA ASN A 91 9.44 -13.42 4.00
C ASN A 91 8.63 -14.20 2.95
N ARG A 92 8.92 -14.09 1.64
CA ARG A 92 8.26 -14.95 0.64
C ARG A 92 8.58 -16.42 0.86
N ASP A 93 9.77 -16.71 1.37
CA ASP A 93 10.28 -18.03 1.70
C ASP A 93 9.54 -18.72 2.85
N VAL A 94 8.97 -17.94 3.79
CA VAL A 94 8.25 -18.47 4.96
C VAL A 94 6.73 -18.53 4.80
N ILE A 95 6.19 -18.04 3.68
CA ILE A 95 4.76 -18.21 3.34
C ILE A 95 4.56 -19.65 2.86
N SER A 96 3.51 -20.32 3.34
CA SER A 96 3.22 -21.70 2.95
C SER A 96 2.95 -21.81 1.44
N GLU A 97 3.32 -22.93 0.82
CA GLU A 97 3.04 -23.16 -0.60
C GLU A 97 1.54 -23.19 -0.92
N ASN A 98 0.69 -23.53 0.06
CA ASN A 98 -0.75 -23.46 -0.11
C ASN A 98 -1.21 -22.00 -0.23
N THR A 99 -0.76 -21.16 0.69
CA THR A 99 -1.09 -19.72 0.74
C THR A 99 -0.57 -19.00 -0.49
N LYS A 100 0.64 -19.32 -0.95
CA LYS A 100 1.24 -18.78 -2.18
C LYS A 100 0.37 -18.96 -3.41
N LYS A 101 -0.38 -20.07 -3.51
CA LYS A 101 -1.29 -20.34 -4.64
C LYS A 101 -2.52 -19.44 -4.64
N SER A 102 -2.89 -18.90 -3.47
CA SER A 102 -4.04 -18.03 -3.28
C SER A 102 -3.67 -16.54 -3.30
N MET A 103 -2.45 -16.19 -3.73
CA MET A 103 -2.00 -14.80 -3.77
C MET A 103 -1.08 -14.50 -4.93
N HIS A 104 -0.93 -13.20 -5.21
CA HIS A 104 0.01 -12.70 -6.19
C HIS A 104 1.26 -12.14 -5.52
N PHE A 105 2.30 -11.93 -6.33
CA PHE A 105 3.56 -11.37 -5.89
C PHE A 105 3.94 -10.20 -6.79
N TYR A 106 4.34 -9.09 -6.18
CA TYR A 106 4.96 -8.00 -6.94
C TYR A 106 6.30 -8.48 -7.51
N PRO A 107 6.66 -8.17 -8.76
CA PRO A 107 7.88 -8.72 -9.35
C PRO A 107 9.14 -8.30 -8.60
N LEU A 108 10.09 -9.24 -8.46
CA LEU A 108 11.35 -8.96 -7.77
C LEU A 108 12.20 -7.94 -8.55
N ASP A 109 12.16 -8.01 -9.88
CA ASP A 109 12.88 -7.07 -10.74
C ASP A 109 12.27 -5.67 -10.66
N SER A 110 10.94 -5.54 -10.63
CA SER A 110 10.27 -4.26 -10.39
C SER A 110 10.68 -3.66 -9.04
N TRP A 111 10.71 -4.48 -7.98
CA TRP A 111 11.19 -4.04 -6.67
C TRP A 111 12.64 -3.55 -6.71
N GLN A 112 13.52 -4.29 -7.36
CA GLN A 112 14.94 -3.93 -7.45
C GLN A 112 15.15 -2.65 -8.27
N ASN A 113 14.39 -2.47 -9.35
CA ASN A 113 14.41 -1.26 -10.16
C ASN A 113 13.92 -0.05 -9.37
N LEU A 114 12.81 -0.19 -8.63
CA LEU A 114 12.27 0.87 -7.79
C LEU A 114 13.24 1.23 -6.65
N PHE A 115 13.84 0.22 -6.01
CA PHE A 115 14.87 0.42 -4.99
C PHE A 115 16.04 1.24 -5.54
N THR A 116 16.54 0.92 -6.73
CA THR A 116 17.63 1.66 -7.38
C THR A 116 17.23 3.10 -7.71
N LYS A 117 16.00 3.32 -8.23
CA LYS A 117 15.49 4.66 -8.56
C LYS A 117 15.39 5.57 -7.33
N ILE A 118 14.88 5.04 -6.22
CA ILE A 118 14.70 5.82 -4.97
C ILE A 118 16.02 5.91 -4.19
N GLY A 119 16.87 4.88 -4.27
CA GLY A 119 18.07 4.75 -3.44
C GLY A 119 17.76 4.46 -1.96
N ALA A 120 16.55 4.01 -1.67
CA ALA A 120 16.08 3.57 -0.36
C ALA A 120 15.03 2.47 -0.53
N ARG A 121 14.70 1.76 0.55
CA ARG A 121 13.65 0.73 0.51
C ARG A 121 12.31 1.42 0.20
N PRO A 122 11.57 1.01 -0.85
CA PRO A 122 10.25 1.57 -1.11
C PRO A 122 9.20 1.08 -0.10
N SER A 123 8.28 1.95 0.27
CA SER A 123 7.08 1.63 1.04
C SER A 123 6.09 0.82 0.23
N THR A 124 5.14 0.16 0.91
CA THR A 124 4.05 -0.56 0.24
C THR A 124 3.26 0.36 -0.68
N GLY A 125 2.93 1.57 -0.23
CA GLY A 125 2.23 2.55 -1.07
C GLY A 125 3.03 2.93 -2.31
N CYS A 126 4.33 3.17 -2.18
CA CYS A 126 5.19 3.47 -3.31
C CYS A 126 5.31 2.30 -4.30
N MET A 127 5.43 1.06 -3.81
CA MET A 127 5.43 -0.14 -4.66
C MET A 127 4.11 -0.32 -5.43
N VAL A 128 2.96 0.01 -4.81
CA VAL A 128 1.67 -0.05 -5.52
C VAL A 128 1.60 1.02 -6.60
N VAL A 129 2.03 2.25 -6.34
CA VAL A 129 2.07 3.31 -7.36
C VAL A 129 2.96 2.91 -8.54
N ASP A 130 4.12 2.32 -8.26
CA ASP A 130 5.02 1.79 -9.31
C ASP A 130 4.36 0.70 -10.15
N MET A 131 3.71 -0.28 -9.50
CA MET A 131 2.96 -1.34 -10.18
C MET A 131 1.83 -0.78 -11.05
N VAL A 132 1.00 0.10 -10.48
CA VAL A 132 -0.16 0.68 -11.18
C VAL A 132 0.31 1.50 -12.36
N ARG A 133 1.35 2.33 -12.19
CA ARG A 133 1.96 3.10 -13.28
C ARG A 133 2.26 2.24 -14.52
N ASP A 134 2.77 1.03 -14.32
CA ASP A 134 3.21 0.17 -15.40
C ASP A 134 2.04 -0.56 -16.10
N ILE A 135 0.86 -0.66 -15.48
CA ILE A 135 -0.26 -1.50 -15.98
C ILE A 135 -1.60 -0.76 -16.13
N ILE A 136 -1.71 0.50 -15.71
CA ILE A 136 -2.98 1.25 -15.68
C ILE A 136 -3.53 1.63 -17.06
N GLY A 137 -2.69 1.66 -18.11
CA GLY A 137 -3.13 2.06 -19.45
C GLY A 137 -3.62 3.50 -19.48
N ASP A 138 -4.84 3.73 -19.97
CA ASP A 138 -5.54 5.02 -20.02
C ASP A 138 -6.36 5.34 -18.76
N GLY A 139 -6.29 4.48 -17.74
CA GLY A 139 -7.00 4.67 -16.47
C GLY A 139 -6.51 5.84 -15.63
N HIS A 140 -7.09 5.98 -14.44
CA HIS A 140 -6.80 7.06 -13.49
C HIS A 140 -6.50 6.49 -12.10
N LEU A 141 -5.54 7.06 -11.39
CA LEU A 141 -5.16 6.69 -10.03
C LEU A 141 -5.44 7.84 -9.07
N THR A 142 -6.26 7.59 -8.06
CA THR A 142 -6.52 8.52 -6.96
C THR A 142 -5.91 8.01 -5.66
N LEU A 143 -5.06 8.82 -5.03
CA LEU A 143 -4.40 8.51 -3.77
C LEU A 143 -5.10 9.19 -2.60
N TYR A 144 -5.54 8.38 -1.63
CA TYR A 144 -6.12 8.83 -0.35
C TYR A 144 -5.20 8.46 0.81
N GLY A 145 -5.03 9.34 1.80
CA GLY A 145 -4.26 8.98 3.01
C GLY A 145 -2.74 8.84 2.80
N PHE A 146 -2.18 9.59 1.84
CA PHE A 146 -0.73 9.69 1.60
C PHE A 146 -0.20 11.01 2.18
N ASP A 147 0.52 10.92 3.29
CA ASP A 147 1.22 12.05 3.92
C ASP A 147 2.74 11.89 3.89
N PHE A 148 3.26 10.92 3.13
CA PHE A 148 4.69 10.68 2.92
C PHE A 148 5.51 10.63 4.22
N PHE A 149 4.93 10.03 5.26
CA PHE A 149 5.53 9.87 6.59
C PHE A 149 5.68 11.17 7.39
N GLU A 150 4.95 12.22 7.03
CA GLU A 150 4.78 13.43 7.85
C GLU A 150 3.84 13.22 9.05
N GLY A 151 3.26 12.02 9.22
CA GLY A 151 2.33 11.69 10.30
C GLY A 151 2.33 10.20 10.68
N ASP A 152 1.64 9.90 11.76
CA ASP A 152 1.48 8.51 12.24
C ASP A 152 0.53 7.70 11.36
N SER A 153 0.85 6.43 11.16
CA SER A 153 -0.07 5.44 10.60
C SER A 153 -1.18 5.09 11.60
N TRP A 154 -2.37 4.71 11.10
CA TRP A 154 -3.51 4.38 11.97
C TRP A 154 -3.31 3.19 12.90
N HIS A 155 -2.47 2.23 12.50
CA HIS A 155 -2.13 1.06 13.32
C HIS A 155 -0.98 1.32 14.31
N THR A 156 -0.39 2.53 14.33
CA THR A 156 0.69 2.86 15.27
C THR A 156 0.15 2.86 16.71
N ARG A 157 0.55 1.85 17.49
CA ARG A 157 0.34 1.79 18.94
C ARG A 157 1.67 1.98 19.66
N TYR A 158 1.83 3.10 20.38
CA TYR A 158 3.00 3.31 21.22
C TYR A 158 2.86 2.57 22.55
N SER A 159 3.72 1.58 22.79
CA SER A 159 3.90 0.99 24.12
C SER A 159 4.27 2.07 25.14
N TRP A 160 3.88 1.89 26.40
CA TRP A 160 4.22 2.81 27.50
C TRP A 160 5.74 3.07 27.60
N LYS A 161 6.57 2.06 27.36
CA LYS A 161 8.04 2.21 27.28
C LYS A 161 8.49 3.11 26.12
N LYS A 162 7.82 3.04 24.96
CA LYS A 162 8.09 3.93 23.83
C LYS A 162 7.63 5.35 24.13
N ARG A 163 6.46 5.53 24.76
CA ARG A 163 5.99 6.87 25.17
C ARG A 163 6.96 7.55 26.14
N LEU A 164 7.51 6.79 27.09
CA LEU A 164 8.54 7.28 28.00
C LEU A 164 9.80 7.73 27.26
N LYS A 165 10.31 6.92 26.32
CA LYS A 165 11.47 7.27 25.50
C LYS A 165 11.26 8.54 24.65
N MET A 166 10.06 8.74 24.10
CA MET A 166 9.69 9.97 23.37
C MET A 166 9.69 11.20 24.29
N LEU A 167 9.18 11.07 25.52
CA LEU A 167 9.23 12.11 26.55
C LEU A 167 10.66 12.53 26.90
N PHE A 168 11.63 11.62 26.76
CA PHE A 168 13.05 11.90 26.93
C PHE A 168 13.78 12.28 25.62
N GLY A 169 13.04 12.61 24.56
CA GLY A 169 13.59 13.06 23.28
C GLY A 169 14.36 11.98 22.49
N GLN A 170 14.22 10.70 22.84
CA GLN A 170 14.85 9.62 22.09
C GLN A 170 14.02 9.25 20.85
N GLU A 171 14.66 9.26 19.67
CA GLU A 171 14.07 8.72 18.45
C GLU A 171 13.90 7.20 18.56
N ILE A 172 12.71 6.70 18.20
CA ILE A 172 12.28 5.32 18.49
C ILE A 172 12.26 4.42 17.24
N TYR A 173 12.25 5.01 16.05
CA TYR A 173 12.22 4.28 14.80
C TYR A 173 12.72 5.17 13.67
N THR A 174 13.88 4.84 13.11
CA THR A 174 14.29 5.38 11.81
C THR A 174 13.51 4.63 10.74
N ASN A 175 12.55 5.31 10.14
CA ASN A 175 11.80 4.77 9.03
C ASN A 175 12.78 4.37 7.91
N PRO A 176 12.80 3.11 7.43
CA PRO A 176 13.73 2.69 6.38
C PRO A 176 13.38 3.28 5.00
N HIS A 177 12.28 4.04 4.91
CA HIS A 177 11.76 4.70 3.73
C HIS A 177 12.23 6.16 3.68
N ASP A 178 12.53 6.65 2.48
CA ASP A 178 12.81 8.07 2.23
C ASP A 178 11.52 8.75 1.75
N GLY A 179 10.74 9.30 2.69
CA GLY A 179 9.44 9.90 2.39
C GLY A 179 9.50 11.03 1.37
N LYS A 180 10.59 11.80 1.35
CA LYS A 180 10.77 12.88 0.38
C LYS A 180 10.95 12.32 -1.03
N LYS A 181 11.85 11.34 -1.20
CA LYS A 181 12.07 10.72 -2.51
C LYS A 181 10.87 9.91 -2.99
N GLU A 182 10.16 9.25 -2.08
CA GLU A 182 8.89 8.58 -2.43
C GLU A 182 7.84 9.59 -2.89
N ALA A 183 7.73 10.74 -2.22
CA ALA A 183 6.82 11.80 -2.65
C ALA A 183 7.19 12.34 -4.04
N GLU A 184 8.48 12.57 -4.29
CA GLU A 184 8.98 12.99 -5.60
C GLU A 184 8.69 11.94 -6.68
N TYR A 185 8.97 10.67 -6.39
CA TYR A 185 8.68 9.55 -7.29
C TYR A 185 7.18 9.44 -7.62
N ILE A 186 6.33 9.41 -6.58
CA ILE A 186 4.88 9.22 -6.72
C ILE A 186 4.27 10.36 -7.53
N LYS A 187 4.64 11.62 -7.25
CA LYS A 187 4.13 12.78 -7.99
C LYS A 187 4.53 12.79 -9.47
N ALA A 188 5.60 12.09 -9.82
CA ALA A 188 6.10 11.96 -11.19
C ALA A 188 5.75 10.59 -11.84
N ALA A 189 5.07 9.70 -11.11
CA ALA A 189 4.84 8.34 -11.57
C ALA A 189 3.92 8.29 -12.80
N LEU A 190 2.90 9.13 -12.80
CA LEU A 190 1.87 9.21 -13.85
C LEU A 190 1.69 10.67 -14.31
N PRO A 191 1.21 10.88 -15.56
CA PRO A 191 0.80 12.21 -16.01
C PRO A 191 -0.25 12.82 -15.07
N ALA A 192 -0.27 14.15 -14.96
CA ALA A 192 -1.24 14.86 -14.11
C ALA A 192 -2.71 14.58 -14.47
N SER A 193 -3.00 14.15 -15.71
CA SER A 193 -4.34 13.72 -16.14
C SER A 193 -4.75 12.35 -15.60
N GLN A 194 -3.80 11.54 -15.11
CA GLN A 194 -4.01 10.16 -14.64
C GLN A 194 -3.71 9.99 -13.15
N LEU A 195 -3.35 11.06 -12.43
CA LEU A 195 -2.99 11.00 -11.03
C LEU A 195 -3.61 12.14 -10.23
N THR A 196 -4.45 11.77 -9.29
CA THR A 196 -4.96 12.68 -8.26
C THR A 196 -4.38 12.29 -6.91
N ILE A 197 -3.81 13.25 -6.18
CA ILE A 197 -3.38 13.06 -4.79
C ILE A 197 -4.27 13.88 -3.89
N VAL A 198 -5.21 13.22 -3.22
CA VAL A 198 -6.15 13.86 -2.30
C VAL A 198 -5.41 14.19 -1.02
N LYS A 199 -5.42 15.47 -0.65
CA LYS A 199 -4.80 15.91 0.60
C LYS A 199 -5.54 15.27 1.77
N PRO A 200 -4.85 14.50 2.62
CA PRO A 200 -5.48 13.77 3.69
C PRO A 200 -5.95 14.70 4.79
#